data_AF-A0A7C3BHY4-F1
#
_entry.id   AF-A0A7C3BHY4-F1
#
_cell.length_a   1.000
_cell.length_b   1.000
_cell.length_c   1.000
_cell.angle_alpha   90.00
_cell.angle_beta   90.00
_cell.angle_gamma   90.00
#
_symmetry.space_group_name_H-M   'P 1'
#
loop_
_entity.id
_entity.type
_entity.pdbx_description
1 polymer ?
#
loop_
_entity_poly.entity_id
_entity_poly.type
_entity_poly.pdbx_seq_one_letter_code
_entity_poly.pdbx_strand_id
1 'polypeptide(L)'
;MPRPIPMTSPRKRLLLLILLLPGLLMACATQPAPTPTQAPTAPVSTPPAAEPTPAQAPEVEDIGIAAADIALDVGDLAESWQVVAAPATPFDNMHAPGPSGLPAHIQVLFNGVSDPWAREPGAPVIYIIPIDAYRQLWMDHDSQQVPDILQRIATLSAQLPEPRPTRGLPVLPLEETYGVNDFATQLRQPPLKETSASKMGFRFMGRFAMDATPVTNEGLRYIYQGVTRDGRYLIALFFPVRTDQLPDGIEAVSQAEQDAFSQNGLGYLADKARALDALSSSAWSPDLAALDALAASLQIR
;
A
#
# COMPACT_ATOMS: atom_id res chain seq x y z
N MET A 1 -59.02 0.53 43.49
CA MET A 1 -57.75 1.01 42.87
C MET A 1 -57.08 -0.18 42.20
N PRO A 2 -56.99 -0.22 40.86
CA PRO A 2 -56.49 -1.38 40.13
C PRO A 2 -54.97 -1.31 39.89
N ARG A 3 -54.29 -2.46 40.01
CA ARG A 3 -52.88 -2.67 39.65
C ARG A 3 -52.67 -2.64 38.13
N PRO A 4 -51.52 -2.19 37.63
CA PRO A 4 -51.03 -2.62 36.33
C PRO A 4 -49.93 -3.69 36.44
N ILE A 5 -50.04 -4.68 35.53
CA ILE A 5 -49.14 -5.81 35.25
C ILE A 5 -48.17 -5.41 34.12
N PRO A 6 -46.99 -6.07 33.98
CA PRO A 6 -45.81 -5.54 33.29
C PRO A 6 -45.71 -5.98 31.82
N MET A 7 -44.79 -5.38 31.06
CA MET A 7 -44.34 -5.90 29.77
C MET A 7 -42.82 -5.92 29.68
N THR A 8 -42.26 -7.10 29.92
CA THR A 8 -40.95 -7.54 29.44
C THR A 8 -41.06 -7.92 27.97
N SER A 9 -40.18 -7.39 27.11
CA SER A 9 -40.01 -7.81 25.71
C SER A 9 -38.66 -8.52 25.53
N PRO A 10 -38.60 -9.68 24.83
CA PRO A 10 -37.43 -10.55 24.82
C PRO A 10 -36.48 -10.30 23.65
N ARG A 11 -35.21 -10.60 23.93
CA ARG A 11 -34.06 -10.68 23.02
C ARG A 11 -34.34 -11.61 21.83
N LYS A 12 -34.18 -11.10 20.60
CA LYS A 12 -34.07 -11.94 19.39
C LYS A 12 -32.63 -12.47 19.29
N ARG A 13 -32.46 -13.76 19.54
CA ARG A 13 -31.30 -14.56 19.11
C ARG A 13 -31.53 -14.96 17.66
N LEU A 14 -30.62 -14.56 16.76
CA LEU A 14 -30.60 -15.08 15.39
C LEU A 14 -29.70 -16.32 15.38
N LEU A 15 -30.35 -17.48 15.27
CA LEU A 15 -29.72 -18.79 15.14
C LEU A 15 -29.51 -19.05 13.64
N LEU A 16 -28.26 -19.25 13.21
CA LEU A 16 -27.91 -19.64 11.85
C LEU A 16 -28.17 -21.15 11.71
N LEU A 17 -29.14 -21.52 10.87
CA LEU A 17 -29.56 -22.88 10.61
C LEU A 17 -28.77 -23.42 9.40
N ILE A 18 -27.84 -24.35 9.63
CA ILE A 18 -27.19 -25.16 8.59
C ILE A 18 -28.18 -26.27 8.21
N LEU A 19 -28.60 -26.30 6.94
CA LEU A 19 -29.51 -27.30 6.41
C LEU A 19 -28.75 -28.23 5.46
N LEU A 20 -28.46 -29.45 5.94
CA LEU A 20 -28.09 -30.60 5.13
C LEU A 20 -29.35 -31.20 4.48
N LEU A 21 -29.28 -31.53 3.19
CA LEU A 21 -30.26 -32.40 2.53
C LEU A 21 -29.54 -33.47 1.68
N PRO A 22 -29.82 -34.77 1.87
CA PRO A 22 -29.44 -35.85 0.98
C PRO A 22 -30.58 -36.18 0.00
N GLY A 23 -30.26 -36.69 -1.20
CA GLY A 23 -31.29 -37.08 -2.17
C GLY A 23 -30.75 -37.70 -3.44
N LEU A 24 -30.52 -39.01 -3.37
CA LEU A 24 -30.17 -39.95 -4.44
C LEU A 24 -31.42 -40.25 -5.31
N LEU A 25 -31.32 -40.24 -6.66
CA LEU A 25 -32.15 -41.08 -7.57
C LEU A 25 -31.65 -41.05 -9.03
N MET A 26 -31.16 -42.22 -9.46
CA MET A 26 -31.28 -42.94 -10.74
C MET A 26 -31.31 -42.22 -12.12
N ALA A 27 -30.23 -42.50 -12.87
CA ALA A 27 -30.17 -43.21 -14.16
C ALA A 27 -30.84 -42.62 -15.43
N CYS A 28 -29.99 -42.31 -16.41
CA CYS A 28 -30.16 -42.83 -17.78
C CYS A 28 -28.76 -43.09 -18.36
N ALA A 29 -28.45 -44.38 -18.61
CA ALA A 29 -27.19 -44.83 -19.17
C ALA A 29 -27.28 -44.83 -20.70
N THR A 30 -26.45 -44.04 -21.37
CA THR A 30 -26.15 -44.18 -22.80
C THR A 30 -24.83 -44.92 -22.95
N GLN A 31 -24.94 -46.13 -23.49
CA GLN A 31 -23.85 -47.07 -23.71
C GLN A 31 -23.01 -46.62 -24.92
N PRO A 32 -21.69 -46.35 -24.78
CA PRO A 32 -20.83 -46.10 -25.93
C PRO A 32 -20.49 -47.40 -26.67
N ALA A 33 -20.43 -47.32 -27.99
CA ALA A 33 -20.10 -48.41 -28.91
C ALA A 33 -18.65 -48.93 -28.72
N PRO A 34 -18.35 -50.19 -29.05
CA PRO A 34 -17.00 -50.75 -28.91
C PRO A 34 -16.03 -50.11 -29.93
N THR A 35 -14.92 -49.60 -29.41
CA THR A 35 -13.78 -49.12 -30.21
C THR A 35 -13.02 -50.33 -30.80
N PRO A 36 -12.66 -50.32 -32.11
CA PRO A 36 -11.83 -51.37 -32.68
C PRO A 36 -10.40 -51.33 -32.14
N THR A 37 -9.85 -52.52 -31.86
CA THR A 37 -8.48 -52.80 -31.44
C THR A 37 -7.44 -52.20 -32.39
N GLN A 38 -6.48 -51.46 -31.83
CA GLN A 38 -5.33 -50.87 -32.53
C GLN A 38 -4.33 -51.94 -32.99
N ALA A 39 -3.76 -51.76 -34.19
CA ALA A 39 -2.51 -52.40 -34.60
C ALA A 39 -1.31 -51.60 -34.05
N PRO A 40 -0.17 -52.25 -33.73
CA PRO A 40 0.96 -51.58 -33.12
C PRO A 40 1.73 -50.73 -34.14
N THR A 41 1.78 -49.41 -33.91
CA THR A 41 2.62 -48.48 -34.67
C THR A 41 4.05 -48.50 -34.11
N ALA A 42 5.04 -48.53 -35.01
CA ALA A 42 6.47 -48.51 -34.69
C ALA A 42 6.89 -47.25 -33.89
N PRO A 43 7.96 -47.31 -33.08
CA PRO A 43 8.40 -46.19 -32.26
C PRO A 43 8.93 -45.04 -33.13
N VAL A 44 8.32 -43.87 -32.99
CA VAL A 44 8.83 -42.60 -33.54
C VAL A 44 9.95 -42.12 -32.63
N SER A 45 11.14 -41.92 -33.19
CA SER A 45 12.30 -41.38 -32.48
C SER A 45 12.07 -39.91 -32.13
N THR A 46 12.18 -39.59 -30.84
CA THR A 46 12.02 -38.23 -30.29
C THR A 46 13.24 -37.37 -30.69
N PRO A 47 13.06 -36.15 -31.24
CA PRO A 47 14.16 -35.21 -31.42
C PRO A 47 14.76 -34.78 -30.07
N PRO A 48 16.04 -34.36 -30.03
CA PRO A 48 16.68 -33.93 -28.79
C PRO A 48 15.93 -32.72 -28.21
N ALA A 49 15.70 -32.75 -26.90
CA ALA A 49 15.18 -31.60 -26.16
C ALA A 49 16.15 -30.42 -26.34
N ALA A 50 15.63 -29.27 -26.80
CA ALA A 50 16.38 -28.04 -26.80
C ALA A 50 16.76 -27.70 -25.36
N GLU A 51 18.05 -27.42 -25.12
CA GLU A 51 18.51 -26.87 -23.85
C GLU A 51 17.74 -25.57 -23.55
N PRO A 52 17.27 -25.37 -22.31
CA PRO A 52 16.63 -24.12 -21.94
C PRO A 52 17.66 -22.99 -22.10
N THR A 53 17.38 -22.08 -23.03
CA THR A 53 18.07 -20.79 -23.13
C THR A 53 18.07 -20.14 -21.75
N PRO A 54 19.22 -19.68 -21.22
CA PRO A 54 19.26 -18.94 -19.97
C PRO A 54 18.28 -17.77 -20.07
N ALA A 55 17.34 -17.68 -19.14
CA ALA A 55 16.46 -16.52 -19.03
C ALA A 55 17.36 -15.29 -18.89
N GLN A 56 17.35 -14.41 -19.90
CA GLN A 56 17.98 -13.11 -19.80
C GLN A 56 17.37 -12.41 -18.59
N ALA A 57 18.22 -11.95 -17.67
CA ALA A 57 17.80 -11.02 -16.63
C ALA A 57 17.08 -9.85 -17.32
N PRO A 58 15.91 -9.41 -16.81
CA PRO A 58 15.15 -8.35 -17.46
C PRO A 58 16.07 -7.14 -17.68
N GLU A 59 16.20 -6.73 -18.93
CA GLU A 59 16.93 -5.53 -19.32
C GLU A 59 16.25 -4.36 -18.60
N VAL A 60 16.95 -3.71 -17.67
CA VAL A 60 16.41 -2.59 -16.93
C VAL A 60 16.24 -1.46 -17.94
N GLU A 61 14.99 -1.17 -18.28
CA GLU A 61 14.60 -0.06 -19.14
C GLU A 61 15.24 1.24 -18.64
N ASP A 62 15.68 2.14 -19.53
CA ASP A 62 16.38 3.36 -19.13
C ASP A 62 15.47 4.25 -18.28
N ILE A 63 15.73 4.28 -16.96
CA ILE A 63 14.99 5.08 -15.98
C ILE A 63 15.32 6.59 -16.15
N GLY A 64 16.39 6.94 -16.85
CA GLY A 64 16.87 8.31 -17.02
C GLY A 64 17.54 8.90 -15.77
N ILE A 65 17.78 8.08 -14.75
CA ILE A 65 18.57 8.39 -13.54
C ILE A 65 19.43 7.16 -13.22
N ALA A 66 20.74 7.33 -12.99
CA ALA A 66 21.57 6.26 -12.49
C ALA A 66 21.50 6.19 -10.96
N ALA A 67 21.61 4.98 -10.39
CA ALA A 67 21.66 4.81 -8.94
C ALA A 67 22.79 5.62 -8.26
N ALA A 68 23.90 5.86 -8.98
CA ALA A 68 25.03 6.65 -8.52
C ALA A 68 24.73 8.16 -8.40
N ASP A 69 23.68 8.64 -9.06
CA ASP A 69 23.29 10.06 -9.06
C ASP A 69 22.42 10.41 -7.84
N ILE A 70 21.95 9.39 -7.12
CA ILE A 70 21.13 9.54 -5.92
C ILE A 70 22.02 9.78 -4.72
N ALA A 71 21.80 10.90 -4.03
CA ALA A 71 22.39 11.17 -2.73
C ALA A 71 21.32 11.43 -1.68
N LEU A 72 21.54 10.92 -0.48
CA LEU A 72 20.60 10.97 0.63
C LEU A 72 21.36 11.14 1.94
N ASP A 73 20.81 11.94 2.86
CA ASP A 73 21.30 12.05 4.23
C ASP A 73 20.30 11.35 5.16
N VAL A 74 20.70 10.16 5.62
CA VAL A 74 19.84 9.32 6.47
C VAL A 74 19.97 9.63 7.96
N GLY A 75 20.97 10.41 8.37
CA GLY A 75 21.29 10.62 9.79
C GLY A 75 21.29 9.31 10.58
N ASP A 76 20.62 9.31 11.73
CA ASP A 76 20.48 8.15 12.62
C ASP A 76 19.20 7.33 12.35
N LEU A 77 18.49 7.57 11.24
CA LEU A 77 17.22 6.89 10.94
C LEU A 77 17.39 5.43 10.51
N ALA A 78 18.57 5.07 9.99
CA ALA A 78 18.87 3.73 9.51
C ALA A 78 20.37 3.43 9.65
N GLU A 79 20.71 2.17 9.94
CA GLU A 79 22.10 1.72 10.07
C GLU A 79 22.82 1.69 8.72
N SER A 80 22.06 1.45 7.65
CA SER A 80 22.55 1.40 6.28
C SER A 80 21.44 1.73 5.30
N TRP A 81 21.82 2.15 4.10
CA TRP A 81 20.90 2.34 2.98
C TRP A 81 21.62 2.04 1.66
N GLN A 82 20.85 1.73 0.63
CA GLN A 82 21.37 1.54 -0.72
C GLN A 82 20.34 1.90 -1.77
N VAL A 83 20.84 2.23 -2.96
CA VAL A 83 20.03 2.60 -4.12
C VAL A 83 20.03 1.43 -5.09
N VAL A 84 18.84 0.98 -5.47
CA VAL A 84 18.66 -0.12 -6.41
C VAL A 84 17.76 0.33 -7.57
N ALA A 85 18.12 -0.08 -8.78
CA ALA A 85 17.20 -0.03 -9.91
C ALA A 85 16.31 -1.27 -9.83
N ALA A 86 15.01 -1.05 -9.66
CA ALA A 86 14.00 -2.10 -9.66
C ALA A 86 13.46 -2.26 -11.09
N PRO A 87 13.35 -3.50 -11.61
CA PRO A 87 12.76 -3.74 -12.92
C PRO A 87 11.26 -3.40 -12.90
N ALA A 88 10.69 -3.19 -14.10
CA ALA A 88 9.26 -2.98 -14.24
C ALA A 88 8.47 -4.22 -13.75
N THR A 89 7.34 -3.99 -13.09
CA THR A 89 6.33 -4.99 -12.81
C THR A 89 5.13 -4.75 -13.73
N PRO A 90 4.65 -5.79 -14.44
CA PRO A 90 3.54 -5.63 -15.37
C PRO A 90 2.28 -5.21 -14.63
N PHE A 91 1.38 -4.54 -15.34
CA PHE A 91 0.04 -4.27 -14.82
C PHE A 91 -0.68 -5.59 -14.52
N ASP A 92 -1.24 -5.69 -13.31
CA ASP A 92 -2.02 -6.84 -12.86
C ASP A 92 -3.25 -6.35 -12.08
N ASN A 93 -4.44 -6.61 -12.60
CA ASN A 93 -5.73 -6.37 -11.94
C ASN A 93 -6.50 -7.66 -11.64
N MET A 94 -5.87 -8.82 -11.88
CA MET A 94 -6.51 -10.12 -11.75
C MET A 94 -6.31 -10.73 -10.36
N HIS A 95 -5.29 -10.28 -9.64
CA HIS A 95 -4.96 -10.80 -8.31
C HIS A 95 -5.34 -9.82 -7.20
N ALA A 96 -5.71 -10.40 -6.05
CA ALA A 96 -5.85 -9.66 -4.81
C ALA A 96 -4.48 -9.11 -4.37
N PRO A 97 -4.42 -7.99 -3.62
CA PRO A 97 -5.55 -7.26 -3.03
C PRO A 97 -6.16 -6.17 -3.91
N GLY A 98 -5.64 -5.95 -5.12
CA GLY A 98 -6.15 -4.96 -6.07
C GLY A 98 -5.18 -4.73 -7.22
N PRO A 99 -5.51 -3.81 -8.14
CA PRO A 99 -4.65 -3.51 -9.27
C PRO A 99 -3.25 -3.03 -8.84
N SER A 100 -2.22 -3.53 -9.52
CA SER A 100 -0.81 -3.23 -9.28
C SER A 100 -0.05 -3.11 -10.61
N GLY A 101 1.18 -2.62 -10.55
CA GLY A 101 2.08 -2.48 -11.71
C GLY A 101 2.90 -1.21 -11.62
N LEU A 102 4.21 -1.33 -11.78
CA LEU A 102 5.19 -0.25 -11.72
C LEU A 102 6.09 -0.27 -12.97
N PRO A 103 6.42 0.88 -13.57
CA PRO A 103 7.50 0.92 -14.56
C PRO A 103 8.85 0.63 -13.87
N ALA A 104 9.91 0.48 -14.67
CA ALA A 104 11.27 0.48 -14.12
C ALA A 104 11.50 1.77 -13.31
N HIS A 105 12.08 1.65 -12.12
CA HIS A 105 12.18 2.75 -11.17
C HIS A 105 13.37 2.58 -10.22
N ILE A 106 13.68 3.61 -9.45
CA ILE A 106 14.68 3.52 -8.37
C ILE A 106 13.99 3.30 -7.03
N GLN A 107 14.54 2.41 -6.21
CA GLN A 107 14.21 2.31 -4.79
C GLN A 107 15.45 2.64 -3.94
N VAL A 108 15.23 3.35 -2.84
CA VAL A 108 16.19 3.44 -1.74
C VAL A 108 15.72 2.50 -0.65
N LEU A 109 16.54 1.49 -0.38
CA LEU A 109 16.30 0.46 0.63
C LEU A 109 17.14 0.75 1.86
N PHE A 110 16.67 0.33 3.03
CA PHE A 110 17.29 0.60 4.33
C PHE A 110 17.60 -0.69 5.08
N ASN A 111 18.48 -0.59 6.09
CA ASN A 111 18.74 -1.62 7.10
C ASN A 111 19.14 -2.98 6.49
N GLY A 112 20.09 -2.96 5.55
CA GLY A 112 20.70 -4.17 4.97
C GLY A 112 19.88 -4.86 3.88
N VAL A 113 18.69 -4.36 3.53
CA VAL A 113 17.89 -4.92 2.42
C VAL A 113 18.51 -4.52 1.08
N SER A 114 18.90 -5.50 0.26
CA SER A 114 19.52 -5.28 -1.06
C SER A 114 18.68 -5.71 -2.25
N ASP A 115 17.69 -6.57 -2.04
CA ASP A 115 16.75 -6.99 -3.07
C ASP A 115 15.41 -6.28 -2.81
N PRO A 116 14.90 -5.49 -3.77
CA PRO A 116 13.61 -4.81 -3.62
C PRO A 116 12.44 -5.80 -3.39
N TRP A 117 12.57 -7.05 -3.84
CA TRP A 117 11.54 -8.08 -3.68
C TRP A 117 11.64 -8.87 -2.38
N ALA A 118 12.77 -8.77 -1.67
CA ALA A 118 12.95 -9.35 -0.35
C ALA A 118 12.53 -8.40 0.79
N ARG A 119 12.06 -7.19 0.48
CA ARG A 119 11.65 -6.22 1.48
C ARG A 119 10.35 -6.66 2.16
N GLU A 120 10.37 -6.73 3.49
CA GLU A 120 9.19 -7.02 4.28
C GLU A 120 8.11 -5.94 4.12
N PRO A 121 6.81 -6.32 4.08
CA PRO A 121 5.72 -5.37 4.03
C PRO A 121 5.81 -4.31 5.15
N GLY A 122 5.82 -3.04 4.77
CA GLY A 122 5.90 -1.91 5.70
C GLY A 122 7.29 -1.58 6.23
N ALA A 123 8.33 -2.28 5.78
CA ALA A 123 9.69 -1.82 5.93
C ALA A 123 9.90 -0.48 5.19
N PRO A 124 10.76 0.41 5.71
CA PRO A 124 10.99 1.73 5.14
C PRO A 124 11.54 1.65 3.71
N VAL A 125 11.10 2.58 2.85
CA VAL A 125 11.50 2.64 1.44
C VAL A 125 11.27 4.04 0.86
N ILE A 126 12.13 4.45 -0.07
CA ILE A 126 11.88 5.60 -0.96
C ILE A 126 11.74 5.06 -2.39
N TYR A 127 10.71 5.49 -3.09
CA TYR A 127 10.50 5.29 -4.51
C TYR A 127 10.82 6.56 -5.29
N ILE A 128 11.51 6.42 -6.41
CA ILE A 128 11.66 7.47 -7.44
C ILE A 128 11.18 6.87 -8.76
N ILE A 129 9.98 7.27 -9.19
CA ILE A 129 9.23 6.60 -10.28
C ILE A 129 9.05 7.58 -11.45
N PRO A 130 9.42 7.22 -12.70
CA PRO A 130 9.16 8.06 -13.86
C PRO A 130 7.64 8.25 -14.05
N ILE A 131 7.17 9.50 -13.98
CA ILE A 131 5.74 9.83 -13.98
C ILE A 131 5.09 9.43 -15.31
N ASP A 132 5.73 9.74 -16.44
CA ASP A 132 5.16 9.46 -17.76
C ASP A 132 5.04 7.96 -18.01
N ALA A 133 6.07 7.18 -17.65
CA ALA A 133 6.02 5.72 -17.76
C ALA A 133 4.95 5.12 -16.86
N TYR A 134 4.79 5.62 -15.63
CA TYR A 134 3.79 5.11 -14.70
C TYR A 134 2.36 5.40 -15.18
N ARG A 135 2.13 6.59 -15.73
CA ARG A 135 0.85 6.95 -16.37
C ARG A 135 0.57 6.07 -17.57
N GLN A 136 1.56 5.91 -18.46
CA GLN A 136 1.41 5.14 -19.68
C GLN A 136 1.07 3.68 -19.37
N LEU A 137 1.81 3.05 -18.45
CA LEU A 137 1.57 1.67 -18.02
C LEU A 137 0.11 1.43 -17.61
N TRP A 138 -0.52 2.36 -16.90
CA TRP A 138 -1.90 2.20 -16.46
C TRP A 138 -2.93 2.58 -17.53
N MET A 139 -2.61 3.59 -18.35
CA MET A 139 -3.47 4.02 -19.45
C MET A 139 -3.54 3.00 -20.59
N ASP A 140 -2.46 2.26 -20.86
CA ASP A 140 -2.43 1.16 -21.84
C ASP A 140 -3.37 0.01 -21.46
N HIS A 141 -3.81 -0.03 -20.20
CA HIS A 141 -4.76 -0.98 -19.66
C HIS A 141 -6.11 -0.31 -19.29
N ASP A 142 -6.46 0.79 -19.96
CA ASP A 142 -7.71 1.54 -19.82
C ASP A 142 -8.00 2.05 -18.38
N SER A 143 -6.97 2.20 -17.55
CA SER A 143 -7.11 2.67 -16.17
C SER A 143 -6.65 4.12 -15.98
N GLN A 144 -7.55 4.97 -15.45
CA GLN A 144 -7.24 6.36 -15.09
C GLN A 144 -6.75 6.51 -13.63
N GLN A 145 -6.65 5.41 -12.88
CA GLN A 145 -6.39 5.48 -11.43
C GLN A 145 -5.07 6.18 -11.09
N VAL A 146 -3.95 5.80 -11.72
CA VAL A 146 -2.65 6.43 -11.47
C VAL A 146 -2.61 7.89 -11.96
N PRO A 147 -3.04 8.22 -13.19
CA PRO A 147 -3.17 9.62 -13.62
C PRO A 147 -3.99 10.51 -12.67
N ASP A 148 -5.14 10.03 -12.20
CA ASP A 148 -6.00 10.78 -11.29
C ASP A 148 -5.34 10.98 -9.92
N ILE A 149 -4.68 9.95 -9.38
CA ILE A 149 -3.97 10.06 -8.09
C ILE A 149 -2.77 11.01 -8.22
N LEU A 150 -1.99 10.95 -9.30
CA LEU A 150 -0.90 11.90 -9.57
C LEU A 150 -1.41 13.34 -9.64
N GLN A 151 -2.54 13.57 -10.31
CA GLN A 151 -3.16 14.90 -10.35
C GLN A 151 -3.57 15.38 -8.96
N ARG A 152 -4.14 14.50 -8.13
CA ARG A 152 -4.48 14.82 -6.73
C ARG A 152 -3.24 15.09 -5.87
N ILE A 153 -2.15 14.35 -6.08
CA ILE A 153 -0.85 14.60 -5.42
C ILE A 153 -0.35 15.99 -5.79
N ALA A 154 -0.35 16.34 -7.07
CA ALA A 154 0.08 17.65 -7.55
C ALA A 154 -0.76 18.79 -6.92
N THR A 155 -2.09 18.62 -6.88
CA THR A 155 -3.01 19.59 -6.25
C THR A 155 -2.70 19.79 -4.76
N LEU A 156 -2.56 18.71 -3.99
CA LEU A 156 -2.25 18.81 -2.55
C LEU A 156 -0.84 19.36 -2.30
N SER A 157 0.12 19.03 -3.16
CA SER A 157 1.49 19.53 -3.05
C SER A 157 1.57 21.03 -3.27
N ALA A 158 0.70 21.60 -4.10
CA ALA A 158 0.59 23.04 -4.33
C ALA A 158 -0.14 23.76 -3.19
N GLN A 159 -1.28 23.22 -2.75
CA GLN A 159 -2.08 23.83 -1.70
C GLN A 159 -2.81 22.80 -0.86
N LEU A 160 -2.60 22.88 0.45
CA LEU A 160 -3.27 22.02 1.40
C LEU A 160 -4.66 22.60 1.74
N PRO A 161 -5.72 21.78 1.70
CA PRO A 161 -7.09 22.22 1.99
C PRO A 161 -7.31 22.51 3.48
N GLU A 162 -8.28 23.39 3.75
CA GLU A 162 -8.80 23.65 5.10
C GLU A 162 -10.32 23.39 5.13
N PRO A 163 -10.83 22.53 6.03
CA PRO A 163 -10.10 21.75 7.03
C PRO A 163 -9.25 20.64 6.42
N ARG A 164 -8.19 20.22 7.12
CA ARG A 164 -7.31 19.10 6.73
C ARG A 164 -8.11 17.78 6.67
N PRO A 165 -8.05 17.04 5.55
CA PRO A 165 -8.62 15.71 5.44
C PRO A 165 -7.92 14.76 6.40
N THR A 166 -8.72 13.95 7.11
CA THR A 166 -8.23 12.94 8.05
C THR A 166 -8.26 11.53 7.48
N ARG A 167 -8.48 11.39 6.16
CA ARG A 167 -8.57 10.14 5.41
C ARG A 167 -8.60 10.40 3.90
N GLY A 168 -8.45 9.35 3.11
CA GLY A 168 -8.60 9.38 1.65
C GLY A 168 -7.54 10.21 0.95
N LEU A 169 -6.37 10.42 1.56
CA LEU A 169 -5.29 11.14 0.92
C LEU A 169 -4.74 10.34 -0.28
N PRO A 170 -4.37 11.02 -1.38
CA PRO A 170 -3.80 10.36 -2.55
C PRO A 170 -2.39 9.86 -2.22
N VAL A 171 -2.12 8.59 -2.50
CA VAL A 171 -0.82 7.97 -2.24
C VAL A 171 -0.47 7.05 -3.41
N LEU A 172 0.79 7.12 -3.81
CA LEU A 172 1.44 6.21 -4.74
C LEU A 172 2.81 5.79 -4.16
N PRO A 173 3.36 4.65 -4.59
CA PRO A 173 2.77 3.71 -5.53
C PRO A 173 1.67 2.84 -4.88
N LEU A 174 0.82 2.21 -5.68
CA LEU A 174 -0.34 1.44 -5.18
C LEU A 174 0.06 0.15 -4.44
N GLU A 175 1.27 -0.32 -4.69
CA GLU A 175 1.96 -1.41 -4.00
C GLU A 175 2.10 -1.14 -2.50
N GLU A 176 2.05 0.13 -2.07
CA GLU A 176 2.12 0.53 -0.67
C GLU A 176 0.75 0.85 -0.05
N THR A 177 -0.33 0.72 -0.82
CA THR A 177 -1.69 1.15 -0.44
C THR A 177 -2.67 -0.01 -0.32
N TYR A 178 -2.32 -1.03 0.46
CA TYR A 178 -3.20 -2.18 0.68
C TYR A 178 -4.44 -1.80 1.50
N GLY A 179 -5.58 -1.59 0.83
CA GLY A 179 -6.85 -1.18 1.43
C GLY A 179 -7.16 0.29 1.16
N VAL A 180 -7.94 0.92 2.05
CA VAL A 180 -8.27 2.35 1.94
C VAL A 180 -7.46 3.15 2.95
N ASN A 181 -7.03 4.36 2.59
CA ASN A 181 -6.51 5.30 3.57
C ASN A 181 -7.67 5.77 4.48
N ASP A 182 -7.94 5.03 5.55
CA ASP A 182 -9.04 5.27 6.48
C ASP A 182 -8.68 6.31 7.55
N PHE A 183 -7.39 6.58 7.73
CA PHE A 183 -6.85 7.47 8.73
C PHE A 183 -5.63 8.26 8.24
N ALA A 184 -5.63 9.56 8.51
CA ALA A 184 -4.53 10.47 8.27
C ALA A 184 -4.51 11.57 9.34
N THR A 185 -3.32 11.98 9.74
CA THR A 185 -3.07 13.10 10.66
C THR A 185 -1.77 13.81 10.25
N GLN A 186 -1.53 15.02 10.76
CA GLN A 186 -0.29 15.76 10.57
C GLN A 186 0.04 16.00 9.10
N LEU A 187 -1.00 16.31 8.31
CA LEU A 187 -0.87 16.66 6.90
C LEU A 187 -0.19 18.02 6.75
N ARG A 188 1.07 18.02 6.32
CA ARG A 188 1.93 19.21 6.21
C ARG A 188 2.76 19.21 4.93
N GLN A 189 3.19 20.39 4.51
CA GLN A 189 4.29 20.56 3.56
C GLN A 189 5.59 20.58 4.37
N PRO A 190 6.52 19.60 4.19
CA PRO A 190 7.80 19.64 4.88
C PRO A 190 8.69 20.76 4.32
N PRO A 191 9.62 21.30 5.11
CA PRO A 191 10.54 22.34 4.67
C PRO A 191 11.62 21.77 3.73
N LEU A 192 11.35 21.78 2.43
CA LEU A 192 12.30 21.34 1.40
C LEU A 192 13.43 22.35 1.21
N LYS A 193 14.63 21.86 0.92
CA LYS A 193 15.84 22.66 0.66
C LYS A 193 15.94 22.99 -0.83
N GLU A 194 16.64 24.07 -1.17
CA GLU A 194 16.94 24.41 -2.57
C GLU A 194 17.82 23.39 -3.27
N THR A 195 18.47 22.50 -2.51
CA THR A 195 19.21 21.36 -3.06
C THR A 195 18.35 20.10 -3.21
N SER A 196 17.20 19.99 -2.54
CA SER A 196 16.34 18.80 -2.55
C SER A 196 15.87 18.43 -3.96
N ALA A 197 15.90 17.17 -4.37
CA ALA A 197 15.37 16.72 -5.65
C ALA A 197 13.90 17.10 -5.81
N SER A 198 13.13 17.02 -4.72
CA SER A 198 11.74 17.44 -4.69
C SER A 198 11.59 18.96 -4.61
N LYS A 199 10.67 19.50 -5.41
CA LYS A 199 10.30 20.93 -5.40
C LYS A 199 9.17 21.24 -4.42
N MET A 200 8.21 20.33 -4.36
CA MET A 200 7.00 20.46 -3.58
C MET A 200 6.49 19.07 -3.26
N GLY A 201 5.83 18.95 -2.13
CA GLY A 201 5.23 17.71 -1.70
C GLY A 201 4.48 17.92 -0.40
N PHE A 202 3.79 16.89 0.03
CA PHE A 202 3.17 16.84 1.33
C PHE A 202 3.55 15.55 2.02
N ARG A 203 3.47 15.57 3.35
CA ARG A 203 3.56 14.39 4.18
C ARG A 203 2.42 14.34 5.16
N PHE A 204 2.14 13.14 5.65
CA PHE A 204 1.20 12.88 6.71
C PHE A 204 1.57 11.57 7.39
N MET A 205 0.98 11.32 8.56
CA MET A 205 0.99 9.98 9.14
C MET A 205 -0.36 9.35 8.90
N GLY A 206 -0.36 8.13 8.39
CA GLY A 206 -1.58 7.43 8.06
C GLY A 206 -1.35 5.94 7.96
N ARG A 207 -2.45 5.23 7.76
CA ARG A 207 -2.44 3.80 7.51
C ARG A 207 -3.38 3.47 6.36
N PHE A 208 -3.32 2.21 5.94
CA PHE A 208 -4.28 1.62 5.03
C PHE A 208 -4.92 0.42 5.71
N ALA A 209 -6.25 0.34 5.62
CA ALA A 209 -7.01 -0.73 6.25
C ALA A 209 -8.05 -1.28 5.27
N MET A 210 -8.25 -2.58 5.27
CA MET A 210 -9.35 -3.23 4.56
C MET A 210 -10.63 -3.25 5.40
N ASP A 211 -10.46 -3.41 6.71
CA ASP A 211 -11.55 -3.46 7.68
C ASP A 211 -11.53 -2.24 8.60
N ALA A 212 -12.73 -1.82 9.02
CA ALA A 212 -12.89 -0.75 9.99
C ALA A 212 -12.40 -1.21 11.36
N THR A 213 -11.28 -0.67 11.83
CA THR A 213 -10.66 -0.99 13.12
C THR A 213 -10.27 0.28 13.88
N PRO A 214 -10.15 0.23 15.23
CA PRO A 214 -9.49 1.28 16.00
C PRO A 214 -8.06 1.56 15.47
N VAL A 215 -7.56 2.79 15.69
CA VAL A 215 -6.21 3.19 15.25
C VAL A 215 -5.19 2.75 16.28
N THR A 216 -4.13 2.12 15.81
CA THR A 216 -2.99 1.61 16.59
C THR A 216 -1.69 2.03 15.90
N ASN A 217 -0.54 1.76 16.51
CA ASN A 217 0.77 1.92 15.87
C ASN A 217 1.01 0.88 14.75
N GLU A 218 0.25 -0.22 14.75
CA GLU A 218 0.31 -1.23 13.69
C GLU A 218 -0.11 -0.65 12.33
N GLY A 219 0.78 -0.76 11.35
CA GLY A 219 0.55 -0.26 9.99
C GLY A 219 0.58 1.27 9.84
N LEU A 220 0.86 2.02 10.92
CA LEU A 220 0.98 3.46 10.87
C LEU A 220 2.33 3.88 10.27
N ARG A 221 2.29 4.77 9.28
CA ARG A 221 3.47 5.18 8.53
C ARG A 221 3.51 6.69 8.34
N TYR A 222 4.72 7.24 8.38
CA TYR A 222 5.03 8.50 7.72
C TYR A 222 5.04 8.26 6.22
N ILE A 223 4.23 9.05 5.50
CA ILE A 223 4.09 8.96 4.06
C ILE A 223 4.37 10.36 3.50
N TYR A 224 5.40 10.46 2.67
CA TYR A 224 5.68 11.65 1.87
C TYR A 224 5.37 11.37 0.40
N GLN A 225 4.75 12.34 -0.27
CA GLN A 225 4.46 12.35 -1.69
C GLN A 225 4.91 13.70 -2.27
N GLY A 226 5.77 13.67 -3.28
CA GLY A 226 6.26 14.87 -3.94
C GLY A 226 6.71 14.59 -5.36
N VAL A 227 7.11 15.65 -6.07
CA VAL A 227 7.62 15.54 -7.44
C VAL A 227 8.95 16.25 -7.58
N THR A 228 9.81 15.74 -8.45
CA THR A 228 11.09 16.37 -8.75
C THR A 228 10.91 17.78 -9.34
N ARG A 229 11.96 18.60 -9.27
CA ARG A 229 11.95 19.98 -9.81
C ARG A 229 11.58 20.08 -11.28
N ASP A 230 12.00 19.10 -12.07
CA ASP A 230 11.68 18.98 -13.49
C ASP A 230 10.30 18.36 -13.76
N GLY A 231 9.59 17.91 -12.73
CA GLY A 231 8.29 17.25 -12.81
C GLY A 231 8.31 15.87 -13.44
N ARG A 232 9.49 15.27 -13.65
CA ARG A 232 9.64 13.99 -14.37
C ARG A 232 9.44 12.76 -13.48
N TYR A 233 9.69 12.89 -12.18
CA TYR A 233 9.66 11.76 -11.26
C TYR A 233 8.78 12.05 -10.04
N LEU A 234 8.01 11.03 -9.66
CA LEU A 234 7.34 10.95 -8.37
C LEU A 234 8.37 10.51 -7.33
N ILE A 235 8.42 11.23 -6.20
CA ILE A 235 9.17 10.83 -5.02
C ILE A 235 8.15 10.42 -3.95
N ALA A 236 8.21 9.17 -3.51
CA ALA A 236 7.38 8.66 -2.44
C ALA A 236 8.25 8.04 -1.35
N LEU A 237 8.06 8.43 -0.10
CA LEU A 237 8.79 7.88 1.05
C LEU A 237 7.78 7.30 2.04
N PHE A 238 8.02 6.05 2.43
CA PHE A 238 7.26 5.33 3.45
C PHE A 238 8.20 4.96 4.57
N PHE A 239 7.86 5.33 5.80
CA PHE A 239 8.64 4.99 6.98
C PHE A 239 7.71 4.60 8.13
N PRO A 240 7.93 3.47 8.83
CA PRO A 240 7.11 3.12 9.97
C PRO A 240 7.27 4.17 11.08
N VAL A 241 6.17 4.54 11.72
CA VAL A 241 6.16 5.48 12.83
C VAL A 241 5.26 4.99 13.94
N ARG A 242 5.55 5.41 15.17
CA ARG A 242 4.76 5.11 16.35
C ARG A 242 4.69 6.32 17.28
N THR A 243 3.72 6.31 18.18
CA THR A 243 3.58 7.29 19.26
C THR A 243 3.00 6.60 20.50
N ASP A 244 3.35 7.09 21.69
CA ASP A 244 2.82 6.58 22.96
C ASP A 244 1.34 6.94 23.18
N GLN A 245 0.76 7.76 22.31
CA GLN A 245 -0.66 8.13 22.32
C GLN A 245 -1.57 7.10 21.64
N LEU A 246 -0.99 6.03 21.06
CA LEU A 246 -1.72 4.95 20.41
C LEU A 246 -1.32 3.60 21.02
N PRO A 247 -2.26 2.64 21.10
CA PRO A 247 -1.94 1.25 21.41
C PRO A 247 -0.98 0.67 20.38
N ASP A 248 -0.13 -0.27 20.81
CA ASP A 248 0.84 -0.90 19.92
C ASP A 248 0.19 -1.72 18.81
N GLY A 249 -0.81 -2.52 19.17
CA GLY A 249 -1.57 -3.37 18.26
C GLY A 249 -3.04 -3.47 18.69
N ILE A 250 -3.85 -4.17 17.88
CA ILE A 250 -5.30 -4.29 18.11
C ILE A 250 -5.62 -4.95 19.46
N GLU A 251 -4.77 -5.88 19.90
CA GLU A 251 -4.85 -6.58 21.18
C GLU A 251 -4.63 -5.67 22.40
N ALA A 252 -3.93 -4.55 22.21
CA ALA A 252 -3.68 -3.55 23.25
C ALA A 252 -4.78 -2.49 23.33
N VAL A 253 -5.76 -2.50 22.42
CA VAL A 253 -6.88 -1.55 22.43
C VAL A 253 -7.81 -1.86 23.60
N SER A 254 -8.01 -0.86 24.47
CA SER A 254 -8.86 -1.01 25.66
C SER A 254 -10.34 -1.25 25.30
N GLN A 255 -11.09 -1.91 26.18
CA GLN A 255 -12.54 -2.12 25.97
C GLN A 255 -13.30 -0.80 25.76
N ALA A 256 -12.92 0.25 26.49
CA ALA A 256 -13.56 1.57 26.34
C ALA A 256 -13.32 2.17 24.94
N GLU A 257 -12.14 1.99 24.36
CA GLU A 257 -11.85 2.42 22.99
C GLU A 257 -12.58 1.57 21.95
N GLN A 258 -12.66 0.25 22.17
CA GLN A 258 -13.45 -0.64 21.32
C GLN A 258 -14.93 -0.25 21.33
N ASP A 259 -15.49 0.06 22.51
CA ASP A 259 -16.87 0.50 22.66
C ASP A 259 -17.11 1.85 21.96
N ALA A 260 -16.19 2.81 22.12
CA ALA A 260 -16.26 4.11 21.45
C ALA A 260 -16.23 3.96 19.92
N PHE A 261 -15.33 3.12 19.39
CA PHE A 261 -15.26 2.81 17.97
C PHE A 261 -16.54 2.11 17.48
N SER A 262 -17.04 1.12 18.22
CA SER A 262 -18.25 0.38 17.86
C SER A 262 -19.51 1.27 17.84
N GLN A 263 -19.56 2.28 18.69
CA GLN A 263 -20.67 3.24 18.73
C GLN A 263 -20.61 4.24 17.58
N ASN A 264 -19.42 4.76 17.24
CA ASN A 264 -19.24 5.75 16.18
C ASN A 264 -17.82 5.72 15.61
N GLY A 265 -17.52 4.74 14.75
CA GLY A 265 -16.17 4.54 14.21
C GLY A 265 -15.64 5.76 13.45
N LEU A 266 -16.48 6.40 12.62
CA LEU A 266 -16.04 7.58 11.87
C LEU A 266 -15.74 8.80 12.77
N GLY A 267 -16.57 9.02 13.81
CA GLY A 267 -16.31 10.05 14.81
C GLY A 267 -15.03 9.76 15.60
N TYR A 268 -14.86 8.51 16.04
CA TYR A 268 -13.66 8.05 16.73
C TYR A 268 -12.39 8.34 15.90
N LEU A 269 -12.38 7.96 14.62
CA LEU A 269 -11.23 8.19 13.73
C LEU A 269 -10.94 9.68 13.56
N ALA A 270 -11.96 10.51 13.37
CA ALA A 270 -11.80 11.96 13.24
C ALA A 270 -11.26 12.60 14.54
N ASP A 271 -11.73 12.15 15.70
CA ASP A 271 -11.27 12.65 17.00
C ASP A 271 -9.83 12.21 17.30
N LYS A 272 -9.47 10.96 17.00
CA LYS A 272 -8.07 10.50 17.07
C LYS A 272 -7.16 11.29 16.13
N ALA A 273 -7.58 11.52 14.89
CA ALA A 273 -6.79 12.30 13.93
C ALA A 273 -6.52 13.71 14.45
N ARG A 274 -7.53 14.38 15.03
CA ARG A 274 -7.40 15.72 15.64
C ARG A 274 -6.47 15.71 16.86
N ALA A 275 -6.56 14.69 17.71
CA ALA A 275 -5.68 14.57 18.88
C ALA A 275 -4.22 14.39 18.45
N LEU A 276 -3.95 13.54 17.46
CA LEU A 276 -2.60 13.30 16.94
C LEU A 276 -2.05 14.50 16.14
N ASP A 277 -2.91 15.30 15.52
CA ASP A 277 -2.53 16.50 14.76
C ASP A 277 -1.94 17.60 15.66
N ALA A 278 -2.34 17.60 16.93
CA ALA A 278 -1.85 18.53 17.94
C ALA A 278 -0.48 18.13 18.53
N LEU A 279 0.03 16.94 18.24
CA LEU A 279 1.31 16.46 18.77
C LEU A 279 2.50 17.22 18.16
N SER A 280 3.56 17.39 18.95
CA SER A 280 4.86 17.85 18.44
C SER A 280 5.55 16.76 17.62
N SER A 281 6.56 17.13 16.81
CA SER A 281 7.33 16.16 16.02
C SER A 281 8.03 15.11 16.89
N SER A 282 8.52 15.52 18.06
CA SER A 282 9.22 14.69 19.04
C SER A 282 8.33 13.71 19.81
N ALA A 283 7.00 13.80 19.67
CA ALA A 283 6.06 12.83 20.24
C ALA A 283 5.92 11.56 19.38
N TRP A 284 6.66 11.50 18.27
CA TRP A 284 6.70 10.39 17.33
C TRP A 284 8.09 9.76 17.37
N SER A 285 8.12 8.46 17.11
CA SER A 285 9.35 7.71 16.92
C SER A 285 9.30 7.01 15.55
N PRO A 286 10.25 7.29 14.64
CA PRO A 286 11.26 8.35 14.73
C PRO A 286 10.67 9.77 14.81
N ASP A 287 11.48 10.77 15.22
CA ASP A 287 11.06 12.17 15.23
C ASP A 287 10.67 12.63 13.82
N LEU A 288 9.49 13.23 13.68
CA LEU A 288 9.02 13.68 12.36
C LEU A 288 9.93 14.72 11.72
N ALA A 289 10.63 15.54 12.51
CA ALA A 289 11.58 16.52 11.98
C ALA A 289 12.78 15.83 11.31
N ALA A 290 13.21 14.67 11.81
CA ALA A 290 14.25 13.86 11.18
C ALA A 290 13.75 13.24 9.87
N LEU A 291 12.49 12.75 9.84
CA LEU A 291 11.87 12.22 8.62
C LEU A 291 11.61 13.32 7.56
N ASP A 292 11.19 14.52 7.99
CA ASP A 292 11.07 15.70 7.13
C ASP A 292 12.45 16.08 6.55
N ALA A 293 13.52 16.00 7.36
CA ALA A 293 14.89 16.25 6.92
C ALA A 293 15.40 15.18 5.93
N LEU A 294 15.06 13.90 6.13
CA LEU A 294 15.34 12.81 5.20
C LEU A 294 14.74 13.11 3.82
N ALA A 295 13.44 13.42 3.77
CA ALA A 295 12.75 13.77 2.52
C ALA A 295 13.40 15.00 1.84
N ALA A 296 13.77 16.01 2.63
CA ALA A 296 14.46 17.20 2.13
C ALA A 296 15.93 16.96 1.77
N SER A 297 16.54 15.83 2.14
CA SER A 297 17.95 15.55 1.85
C SER A 297 18.18 14.93 0.48
N LEU A 298 17.16 14.28 -0.09
CA LEU A 298 17.26 13.57 -1.37
C LEU A 298 17.77 14.51 -2.46
N GLN A 299 18.75 14.08 -3.23
CA GLN A 299 19.28 14.78 -4.41
C GLN A 299 19.40 13.80 -5.57
N ILE A 300 19.20 14.31 -6.79
CA ILE A 300 19.47 13.64 -8.06
C ILE A 300 20.46 14.55 -8.78
N ARG A 301 21.64 14.05 -9.12
CA ARG A 301 22.77 14.87 -9.63
C ARG A 301 23.12 14.58 -11.07
#